data_AF-A0A930AG13-F1
#
_entry.id   AF-A0A930AG13-F1
#
_cell.length_a   1.000
_cell.length_b   1.000
_cell.length_c   1.000
_cell.angle_alpha   90.00
_cell.angle_beta   90.00
_cell.angle_gamma   90.00
#
_symmetry.space_group_name_H-M   'P 1'
#
loop_
_entity.id
_entity.type
_entity.pdbx_description
1 polymer ?
#
loop_
_entity_poly.entity_id
_entity_poly.type
_entity_poly.pdbx_seq_one_letter_code
_entity_poly.pdbx_strand_id
1 'polypeptide(L)'
;MKESNKRLKTKRIIENAMVQLLMEQPFDQISTVKLAEKAGISRSSFYTHYKDKYDMIEHYQSKLFHTFEYIFQKHAHHKRDAILEVFEYLESEP
;
A
#
# COMPACT_ATOMS: atom_id res chain seq x y z
N MET A 1 16.32 4.92 11.34
CA MET A 1 16.37 6.10 10.44
C MET A 1 14.97 6.36 9.92
N LYS A 2 14.40 7.56 10.11
CA LYS A 2 13.09 7.92 9.55
C LYS A 2 13.17 7.95 8.01
N GLU A 3 12.21 7.33 7.33
CA GLU A 3 12.11 7.37 5.86
C GLU A 3 11.89 8.81 5.38
N SER A 4 12.53 9.21 4.27
CA SER A 4 12.39 10.58 3.74
C SER A 4 10.95 10.85 3.26
N ASN A 5 10.43 12.06 3.53
CA ASN A 5 9.11 12.50 3.07
C ASN A 5 8.91 12.32 1.56
N LYS A 6 9.97 12.53 0.75
CA LYS A 6 9.91 12.30 -0.70
C LYS A 6 9.66 10.85 -1.04
N ARG A 7 10.34 9.92 -0.34
CA ARG A 7 10.21 8.47 -0.55
C ARG A 7 8.81 7.98 -0.19
N LEU A 8 8.25 8.47 0.92
CA LEU A 8 6.87 8.18 1.32
C LEU A 8 5.84 8.71 0.31
N LYS A 9 6.06 9.93 -0.21
CA LYS A 9 5.17 10.51 -1.23
C LYS A 9 5.17 9.67 -2.52
N THR A 10 6.34 9.22 -2.99
CA THR A 10 6.41 8.37 -4.19
C THR A 10 5.73 7.01 -3.97
N LYS A 11 5.91 6.38 -2.80
CA LYS A 11 5.20 5.13 -2.47
C LYS A 11 3.67 5.29 -2.58
N ARG A 12 3.10 6.36 -2.00
CA ARG A 12 1.66 6.67 -2.10
C ARG A 12 1.18 6.86 -3.54
N ILE A 13 1.99 7.51 -4.38
CA ILE A 13 1.64 7.70 -5.80
C ILE A 13 1.61 6.34 -6.53
N ILE A 14 2.55 5.43 -6.22
CA ILE A 14 2.58 4.08 -6.76
C ILE A 14 1.36 3.26 -6.26
N GLU A 15 1.05 3.34 -4.96
CA GLU A 15 -0.13 2.68 -4.36
C GLU A 15 -1.44 3.12 -5.05
N ASN A 16 -1.66 4.42 -5.20
CA ASN A 16 -2.85 4.94 -5.88
C ASN A 16 -2.91 4.52 -7.36
N ALA A 17 -1.77 4.48 -8.05
CA ALA A 17 -1.72 4.01 -9.43
C ALA A 17 -2.08 2.52 -9.54
N MET A 18 -1.64 1.70 -8.58
CA MET A 18 -2.02 0.28 -8.51
C MET A 18 -3.53 0.13 -8.33
N VAL A 19 -4.14 0.86 -7.40
CA VAL A 19 -5.60 0.85 -7.18
C VAL A 19 -6.35 1.18 -8.47
N GLN A 20 -5.98 2.28 -9.14
CA GLN A 20 -6.62 2.66 -10.39
C GLN A 20 -6.47 1.60 -11.49
N LEU A 21 -5.32 0.94 -11.58
CA LEU A 21 -5.11 -0.13 -12.56
C LEU A 21 -5.88 -1.40 -12.22
N LEU A 22 -6.07 -1.71 -10.94
CA LEU A 22 -6.86 -2.84 -10.46
C LEU A 22 -8.37 -2.65 -10.72
N MET A 23 -8.84 -1.41 -10.76
CA MET A 23 -10.22 -1.10 -11.21
C MET A 23 -10.41 -1.36 -12.70
N GLU A 24 -9.33 -1.34 -13.49
CA GLU A 24 -9.37 -1.49 -14.95
C GLU A 24 -9.06 -2.92 -15.43
N GLN A 25 -8.19 -3.66 -14.72
CA GLN A 25 -7.74 -4.98 -15.14
C GLN A 25 -7.29 -5.88 -13.97
N PRO A 26 -7.24 -7.21 -14.16
CA PRO A 26 -6.70 -8.13 -13.15
C PRO A 26 -5.22 -7.87 -12.86
N PHE A 27 -4.80 -8.10 -11.62
CA PHE A 27 -3.42 -7.89 -11.15
C PHE A 27 -2.36 -8.54 -12.04
N ASP A 28 -2.60 -9.75 -12.53
CA ASP A 28 -1.63 -10.49 -13.36
C ASP A 28 -1.31 -9.77 -14.68
N GLN A 29 -2.26 -8.98 -15.20
CA GLN A 29 -2.09 -8.20 -16.43
C GLN A 29 -1.41 -6.84 -16.20
N ILE A 30 -1.29 -6.39 -14.94
CA ILE A 30 -0.57 -5.16 -14.61
C ILE A 30 0.94 -5.42 -14.72
N SER A 31 1.65 -4.66 -15.54
CA SER A 31 3.11 -4.68 -15.60
C SER A 31 3.71 -3.56 -14.77
N THR A 32 4.96 -3.71 -14.32
CA THR A 32 5.70 -2.63 -13.64
C THR A 32 5.86 -1.39 -14.54
N VAL A 33 5.91 -1.59 -15.85
CA VAL A 33 5.95 -0.51 -16.85
C VAL A 33 4.66 0.29 -16.82
N LYS A 34 3.50 -0.39 -16.96
CA LYS A 34 2.17 0.25 -16.93
C LYS A 34 1.92 0.94 -15.60
N LEU A 35 2.38 0.32 -14.50
CA LEU A 35 2.28 0.90 -13.16
C LEU A 35 3.11 2.17 -13.02
N ALA A 36 4.38 2.17 -13.45
CA ALA A 36 5.23 3.36 -13.40
C ALA A 36 4.67 4.50 -14.27
N GLU A 37 4.12 4.16 -15.44
CA GLU A 37 3.46 5.11 -16.34
C GLU A 37 2.21 5.73 -15.70
N LYS A 38 1.30 4.90 -15.16
CA LYS A 38 0.10 5.38 -14.44
C LYS A 38 0.45 6.25 -13.23
N ALA A 39 1.53 5.91 -12.53
CA ALA A 39 2.06 6.68 -11.40
C ALA A 39 2.76 7.98 -11.82
N GLY A 40 3.00 8.23 -13.11
CA GLY A 40 3.71 9.42 -13.58
C GLY A 40 5.18 9.49 -13.13
N ILE A 41 5.84 8.33 -12.97
CA ILE A 41 7.24 8.23 -12.56
C ILE A 41 8.07 7.42 -13.57
N SER A 42 9.40 7.58 -13.53
CA SER A 42 10.27 6.72 -14.32
C SER A 42 10.32 5.30 -13.76
N ARG A 43 10.57 4.32 -14.64
CA ARG A 43 10.83 2.92 -14.22
C ARG A 43 11.97 2.84 -13.21
N SER A 44 13.05 3.57 -13.44
CA SER A 44 14.18 3.63 -12.50
C SER A 44 13.73 4.13 -11.13
N SER A 45 12.84 5.12 -11.06
CA SER A 45 12.26 5.60 -9.80
C SER A 45 11.43 4.52 -9.10
N PHE A 46 10.59 3.78 -9.84
CA PHE A 46 9.84 2.64 -9.28
C PHE A 46 10.79 1.63 -8.61
N TYR A 47 11.87 1.26 -9.32
CA TYR A 47 12.84 0.28 -8.82
C TYR A 47 13.69 0.77 -7.63
N THR A 48 13.68 2.08 -7.30
CA THR A 48 14.27 2.55 -6.03
C THR A 48 13.41 2.23 -4.80
N HIS A 49 12.14 1.88 -5.01
CA HIS A 49 11.18 1.58 -3.96
C HIS A 49 10.84 0.10 -3.90
N TYR A 50 10.65 -0.54 -5.05
CA TYR A 50 10.16 -1.92 -5.14
C TYR A 50 10.89 -2.72 -6.22
N LYS A 51 11.09 -4.01 -5.99
CA LYS A 51 11.71 -4.91 -6.97
C LYS A 51 10.79 -5.18 -8.16
N ASP A 52 9.51 -5.36 -7.90
CA ASP A 52 8.46 -5.58 -8.87
C ASP A 52 7.07 -5.29 -8.25
N LYS A 53 5.99 -5.65 -8.97
CA LYS A 53 4.61 -5.44 -8.49
C LYS A 53 4.23 -6.33 -7.30
N TYR A 54 4.87 -7.49 -7.15
CA TYR A 54 4.60 -8.41 -6.05
C TYR A 54 5.23 -7.88 -4.77
N ASP A 55 6.50 -7.45 -4.84
CA ASP A 55 7.20 -6.78 -3.75
C ASP A 55 6.45 -5.52 -3.28
N MET A 56 5.86 -4.75 -4.21
CA MET A 56 5.01 -3.62 -3.87
C MET A 56 3.78 -4.01 -3.04
N ILE A 57 3.05 -5.05 -3.45
CA ILE A 57 1.87 -5.53 -2.72
C ILE A 57 2.26 -6.13 -1.37
N GLU A 58 3.36 -6.88 -1.30
CA GLU A 58 3.86 -7.44 -0.04
C GLU A 58 4.19 -6.34 0.96
N HIS A 59 4.85 -5.26 0.52
CA HIS A 59 5.11 -4.10 1.34
C HIS A 59 3.83 -3.40 1.82
N TYR A 60 2.83 -3.27 0.95
CA TYR A 60 1.53 -2.71 1.31
C TYR A 60 0.80 -3.59 2.35
N GLN A 61 0.71 -4.90 2.10
CA GLN A 61 0.10 -5.87 3.02
C GLN A 61 0.82 -5.91 4.36
N SER A 62 2.14 -5.88 4.37
CA SER A 62 2.92 -5.83 5.60
C SER A 62 2.56 -4.60 6.42
N LYS A 63 2.49 -3.41 5.81
CA LYS A 63 2.05 -2.18 6.49
C LYS A 63 0.62 -2.31 7.03
N LEU A 64 -0.29 -2.88 6.24
CA LEU A 64 -1.68 -3.11 6.63
C LEU A 64 -1.76 -3.99 7.89
N PHE A 65 -1.06 -5.13 7.90
CA PHE A 65 -1.06 -6.05 9.03
C PHE A 65 -0.39 -5.45 10.27
N HIS A 66 0.69 -4.69 10.12
CA HIS A 66 1.29 -3.98 11.26
C HIS A 66 0.30 -2.98 11.90
N THR A 67 -0.50 -2.29 11.09
CA THR A 67 -1.56 -1.42 11.60
C THR A 67 -2.62 -2.23 12.35
N PHE A 68 -3.05 -3.36 11.80
CA PHE A 68 -4.02 -4.23 12.47
C PHE A 68 -3.47 -4.77 13.80
N GLU A 69 -2.26 -5.29 13.81
CA GLU A 69 -1.58 -5.74 15.03
C GLU A 69 -1.55 -4.63 16.08
N TYR A 70 -1.22 -3.40 15.68
CA TYR A 70 -1.26 -2.25 16.57
C TYR A 70 -2.66 -1.97 17.13
N ILE A 71 -3.70 -1.99 16.29
CA ILE A 71 -5.10 -1.80 16.71
C ILE A 71 -5.51 -2.88 17.71
N PHE A 72 -5.21 -4.15 17.42
CA PHE A 72 -5.55 -5.26 18.31
C PHE A 72 -4.77 -5.20 19.64
N GLN A 73 -3.51 -4.75 19.63
CA GLN A 73 -2.74 -4.52 20.86
C GLN A 73 -3.31 -3.37 21.69
N LYS A 74 -3.66 -2.25 21.04
CA LYS A 74 -4.30 -1.08 21.67
C LYS A 74 -5.62 -1.46 22.36
N HIS A 75 -6.37 -2.38 21.76
CA HIS A 75 -7.66 -2.87 22.24
C HIS A 75 -7.59 -4.30 22.82
N ALA A 76 -6.50 -4.65 23.51
CA ALA A 76 -6.22 -6.03 23.96
C ALA A 76 -7.37 -6.72 24.73
N HIS A 77 -8.20 -5.95 25.45
CA HIS A 77 -9.34 -6.46 26.23
C HIS A 77 -10.71 -6.15 25.60
N HIS A 78 -10.74 -5.42 24.48
CA HIS A 78 -11.96 -4.94 23.84
C HIS A 78 -11.97 -5.28 22.33
N LYS A 79 -12.08 -6.58 22.01
CA LYS A 79 -12.02 -7.08 20.63
C LYS A 79 -13.05 -6.43 19.69
N ARG A 80 -14.23 -6.06 20.21
CA ARG A 80 -15.25 -5.36 19.42
C ARG A 80 -14.74 -4.01 18.92
N ASP A 81 -14.11 -3.24 19.80
CA ASP A 81 -13.58 -1.92 19.46
C ASP A 81 -12.39 -2.03 18.50
N ALA A 82 -11.55 -3.07 18.67
CA ALA A 82 -10.49 -3.40 17.72
C ALA A 82 -11.04 -3.64 16.31
N ILE A 83 -12.09 -4.46 16.19
CA ILE A 83 -12.71 -4.80 14.91
C ILE A 83 -13.32 -3.56 14.25
N LEU A 84 -14.00 -2.70 15.02
CA LEU A 84 -14.56 -1.45 14.52
C LEU A 84 -13.47 -0.51 13.98
N GLU A 85 -12.37 -0.32 14.72
CA GLU A 85 -11.26 0.53 14.27
C GLU A 85 -10.56 -0.05 13.03
N VAL A 86 -10.47 -1.39 12.90
CA VAL A 86 -9.98 -2.03 11.65
C VAL A 86 -10.90 -1.73 10.47
N PHE A 87 -12.22 -1.80 10.65
CA PHE A 87 -13.18 -1.46 9.59
C PHE A 87 -13.08 0.02 9.19
N GLU A 88 -13.04 0.94 10.17
CA GLU A 88 -12.84 2.37 9.92
C GLU A 88 -11.54 2.64 9.15
N TYR A 89 -10.47 1.94 9.52
CA TYR A 89 -9.19 2.03 8.82
C TYR A 89 -9.29 1.53 7.38
N LEU A 90 -9.92 0.37 7.15
CA LEU A 90 -10.11 -0.20 5.82
C LEU A 90 -10.97 0.69 4.90
N GLU A 91 -11.99 1.37 5.44
CA GLU A 91 -12.80 2.33 4.70
C GLU A 91 -12.02 3.60 4.30
N SER A 92 -10.88 3.86 4.95
CA SER A 92 -10.00 5.00 4.67
C SER A 92 -8.86 4.69 3.70
N GLU A 93 -8.60 3.42 3.39
CA GLU A 93 -7.62 3.03 2.38
C GLU A 93 -8.15 3.33 0.96
N PRO A 94 -7.25 3.71 0.03
CA PRO A 94 -7.61 4.12 -1.33
C PRO A 94 -8.15 2.97 -2.20
#